data_AF-A0A9D8NA54-F1
#
_entry.id   AF-A0A9D8NA54-F1
#
_cell.length_a   1.000
_cell.length_b   1.000
_cell.length_c   1.000
_cell.angle_alpha   90.00
_cell.angle_beta   90.00
_cell.angle_gamma   90.00
#
_symmetry.space_group_name_H-M   'P 1'
#
loop_
_entity.id
_entity.type
_entity.pdbx_description
1 polymer ?
#
loop_
_entity_poly.entity_id
_entity_poly.type
_entity_poly.pdbx_seq_one_letter_code
_entity_poly.pdbx_strand_id
1 'polypeptide(L)'
;MKHTLIMAALLLACAVASAQDNPAAFKSRYDRQVRVVGASGVGVETILDRWEAAFPDDPAMFEGRYHYFLHKARSTEIVAKDTPKYLGAEPALTLKDSTGRDVFYFQEDFYVDSLFARSQTAIDKAIALAPAELGYRVDKITALMLYEKGSPDLATAQLLKLIQFNKNDKPSWTYYGLAVDEDTFISTIQEYCFNFFRFATPGCYESFRTVSEAMLKIYPENTDFLSNLGSYWLVYKQKPRTALKWYNKVLKINPKDYTAAKNCVILARSEKDKKLEKKYLPLLMEATDSETERASCQARLEALGK
;
A
#
# COMPACT_ATOMS: atom_id res chain seq x y z
N MET A 1 -2.20 -18.10 -85.78
CA MET A 1 -1.61 -16.74 -85.81
C MET A 1 -2.61 -15.76 -85.24
N LYS A 2 -2.23 -15.04 -84.16
CA LYS A 2 -2.61 -13.65 -83.82
C LYS A 2 -4.12 -13.35 -83.61
N HIS A 3 -4.62 -12.73 -82.54
CA HIS A 3 -4.09 -12.21 -81.27
C HIS A 3 -5.27 -12.05 -80.30
N THR A 4 -4.97 -12.21 -79.02
CA THR A 4 -5.63 -11.76 -77.78
C THR A 4 -6.02 -10.25 -77.81
N LEU A 5 -7.00 -9.75 -77.03
CA LEU A 5 -6.93 -9.52 -75.58
C LEU A 5 -8.33 -9.33 -74.96
N ILE A 6 -8.58 -10.06 -73.88
CA ILE A 6 -9.67 -9.89 -72.92
C ILE A 6 -9.22 -8.83 -71.90
N MET A 7 -10.04 -7.80 -71.67
CA MET A 7 -9.85 -6.82 -70.59
C MET A 7 -9.91 -7.52 -69.23
N ALA A 8 -8.79 -7.53 -68.51
CA ALA A 8 -8.74 -7.86 -67.09
C ALA A 8 -9.04 -6.59 -66.28
N ALA A 9 -10.24 -6.50 -65.71
CA ALA A 9 -10.53 -5.56 -64.64
C ALA A 9 -10.03 -6.14 -63.32
N LEU A 10 -8.80 -5.78 -62.95
CA LEU A 10 -8.25 -6.01 -61.61
C LEU A 10 -8.92 -5.02 -60.64
N LEU A 11 -9.98 -5.48 -59.98
CA LEU A 11 -10.45 -4.86 -58.74
C LEU A 11 -9.41 -5.17 -57.65
N LEU A 12 -8.43 -4.28 -57.48
CA LEU A 12 -7.66 -4.18 -56.26
C LEU A 12 -8.62 -3.71 -55.15
N ALA A 13 -9.28 -4.66 -54.49
CA ALA A 13 -9.80 -4.44 -53.16
C ALA A 13 -8.58 -4.31 -52.23
N CYS A 14 -8.11 -3.09 -52.01
CA CYS A 14 -7.31 -2.77 -50.84
C CYS A 14 -8.20 -3.02 -49.62
N ALA A 15 -8.21 -4.25 -49.11
CA ALA A 15 -8.64 -4.53 -47.77
C ALA A 15 -7.60 -3.86 -46.85
N VAL A 16 -7.81 -2.57 -46.55
CA VAL A 16 -7.28 -2.00 -45.33
C VAL A 16 -7.91 -2.85 -44.25
N ALA A 17 -7.12 -3.75 -43.66
CA ALA A 17 -7.50 -4.38 -42.41
C ALA A 17 -7.62 -3.23 -41.42
N SER A 18 -8.82 -2.64 -41.31
CA SER A 18 -9.22 -1.91 -40.14
C SER A 18 -9.07 -2.92 -39.02
N ALA A 19 -7.96 -2.85 -38.27
CA ALA A 19 -7.86 -3.56 -37.01
C ALA A 19 -9.15 -3.19 -36.28
N GLN A 20 -10.01 -4.18 -36.06
CA GLN A 20 -11.29 -3.96 -35.42
C GLN A 20 -10.95 -3.45 -34.03
N ASP A 21 -11.09 -2.14 -33.83
CA ASP A 21 -10.72 -1.50 -32.58
C ASP A 21 -11.52 -2.20 -31.48
N ASN A 22 -10.81 -2.77 -30.53
CA ASN A 22 -11.37 -3.48 -29.38
C ASN A 22 -10.64 -2.99 -28.12
N PRO A 23 -11.21 -3.23 -26.92
CA PRO A 23 -10.60 -2.85 -25.64
C PRO A 23 -9.12 -3.23 -25.52
N ALA A 24 -8.77 -4.47 -25.88
CA ALA A 24 -7.41 -4.99 -25.76
C ALA A 24 -6.41 -4.26 -26.69
N ALA A 25 -6.84 -3.87 -27.88
CA ALA A 25 -6.04 -3.08 -28.81
C ALA A 25 -5.80 -1.67 -28.29
N PHE A 26 -6.81 -1.02 -27.72
CA PHE A 26 -6.65 0.28 -27.06
C PHE A 26 -5.70 0.18 -25.86
N LYS A 27 -5.90 -0.80 -24.97
CA LYS A 27 -5.03 -1.05 -23.83
C LYS A 27 -3.57 -1.26 -24.26
N SER A 28 -3.35 -2.09 -25.28
CA SER A 28 -1.99 -2.35 -25.80
C SER A 28 -1.30 -1.10 -26.35
N ARG A 29 -2.05 -0.21 -27.01
CA ARG A 29 -1.53 1.09 -27.48
C ARG A 29 -1.24 2.03 -26.31
N TYR A 30 -2.16 2.11 -25.35
CA TYR A 30 -2.01 2.89 -24.13
C TYR A 30 -0.76 2.45 -23.33
N ASP A 31 -0.64 1.16 -23.01
CA ASP A 31 0.48 0.59 -22.25
C ASP A 31 1.82 0.86 -22.96
N ARG A 32 1.84 0.71 -24.30
CA ARG A 32 3.02 1.04 -25.12
C ARG A 32 3.38 2.52 -25.02
N GLN A 33 2.39 3.41 -25.11
CA GLN A 33 2.62 4.85 -25.06
C GLN A 33 3.12 5.26 -23.67
N VAL A 34 2.43 4.86 -22.60
CA VAL A 34 2.81 5.16 -21.22
C VAL A 34 4.22 4.66 -20.90
N ARG A 35 4.60 3.47 -21.39
CA ARG A 35 5.97 2.97 -21.21
C ARG A 35 7.04 3.89 -21.82
N VAL A 36 6.72 4.57 -22.93
CA VAL A 36 7.68 5.43 -23.64
C VAL A 36 7.70 6.85 -23.09
N VAL A 37 6.54 7.41 -22.76
CA VAL A 37 6.41 8.84 -22.43
C VAL A 37 5.93 9.13 -21.01
N GLY A 38 5.65 8.10 -20.21
CA GLY A 38 5.03 8.22 -18.89
C GLY A 38 3.51 8.41 -18.95
N ALA A 39 2.88 8.31 -17.78
CA ALA A 39 1.42 8.30 -17.64
C ALA A 39 0.74 9.59 -18.13
N SER A 40 1.45 10.71 -18.16
CA SER A 40 0.93 11.99 -18.69
C SER A 40 1.74 12.55 -19.85
N GLY A 41 2.49 11.70 -20.55
CA GLY A 41 3.29 12.11 -21.70
C GLY A 41 2.47 12.40 -22.95
N VAL A 42 3.14 12.96 -23.96
CA VAL A 42 2.51 13.37 -25.23
C VAL A 42 1.73 12.22 -25.85
N GLY A 43 0.50 12.49 -26.28
CA GLY A 43 -0.37 11.52 -26.98
C GLY A 43 -1.15 10.56 -26.08
N VAL A 44 -0.86 10.48 -24.78
CA VAL A 44 -1.60 9.59 -23.86
C VAL A 44 -3.07 10.03 -23.74
N GLU A 45 -3.33 11.32 -23.54
CA GLU A 45 -4.70 11.85 -23.44
C GLU A 45 -5.50 11.57 -24.71
N THR A 46 -4.90 11.74 -25.89
CA THR A 46 -5.56 11.44 -27.17
C THR A 46 -5.94 9.97 -27.31
N ILE A 47 -5.10 9.04 -26.82
CA ILE A 47 -5.45 7.61 -26.82
C ILE A 47 -6.63 7.37 -25.88
N LEU A 48 -6.60 7.95 -24.66
CA LEU A 48 -7.67 7.81 -23.67
C LEU A 48 -8.99 8.41 -24.17
N ASP A 49 -8.97 9.58 -24.81
CA ASP A 49 -10.16 10.23 -25.38
C ASP A 49 -10.82 9.35 -26.45
N ARG A 50 -10.02 8.75 -27.34
CA ARG A 50 -10.52 7.85 -28.37
C ARG A 50 -11.00 6.52 -27.79
N TRP A 51 -10.32 6.03 -26.75
CA TRP A 51 -10.73 4.81 -26.05
C TRP A 51 -12.08 5.02 -25.37
N GLU A 52 -12.24 6.11 -24.61
CA GLU A 52 -13.50 6.47 -23.95
C GLU A 52 -14.64 6.66 -24.93
N ALA A 53 -14.40 7.28 -26.09
CA ALA A 53 -15.41 7.43 -27.13
C ALA A 53 -15.86 6.09 -27.75
N ALA A 54 -14.95 5.13 -27.88
CA ALA A 54 -15.23 3.82 -28.47
C ALA A 54 -15.81 2.82 -27.45
N PHE A 55 -15.33 2.87 -26.21
CA PHE A 55 -15.64 1.95 -25.12
C PHE A 55 -15.84 2.73 -23.81
N PRO A 56 -17.00 3.43 -23.65
CA PRO A 56 -17.22 4.34 -22.54
C PRO A 56 -17.32 3.66 -21.17
N ASP A 57 -17.57 2.34 -21.14
CA ASP A 57 -17.73 1.54 -19.93
C ASP A 57 -16.58 0.56 -19.70
N ASP A 58 -15.41 0.80 -20.32
CA ASP A 58 -14.23 -0.04 -20.11
C ASP A 58 -13.48 0.35 -18.82
N PRO A 59 -13.41 -0.51 -17.80
CA PRO A 59 -12.73 -0.17 -16.55
C PRO A 59 -11.23 0.10 -16.72
N ALA A 60 -10.55 -0.56 -17.66
CA ALA A 60 -9.13 -0.35 -17.91
C ALA A 60 -8.84 1.04 -18.54
N MET A 61 -9.81 1.59 -19.26
CA MET A 61 -9.73 2.98 -19.75
C MET A 61 -9.78 3.95 -18.57
N PHE A 62 -10.69 3.74 -17.62
CA PHE A 62 -10.82 4.60 -16.44
C PHE A 62 -9.63 4.48 -15.48
N GLU A 63 -9.02 3.31 -15.36
CA GLU A 63 -7.71 3.13 -14.71
C GLU A 63 -6.64 3.99 -15.41
N GLY A 64 -6.58 3.97 -16.74
CA GLY A 64 -5.67 4.83 -17.49
C GLY A 64 -5.90 6.33 -17.25
N ARG A 65 -7.17 6.77 -17.20
CA ARG A 65 -7.55 8.15 -16.84
C ARG A 65 -7.14 8.50 -15.41
N TYR A 66 -7.31 7.57 -14.47
CA TYR A 66 -6.87 7.74 -13.09
C TYR A 66 -5.36 8.01 -13.04
N HIS A 67 -4.53 7.17 -13.67
CA HIS A 67 -3.08 7.38 -13.68
C HIS A 67 -2.67 8.66 -14.41
N TYR A 68 -3.31 9.00 -15.53
CA TYR A 68 -3.06 10.26 -16.26
C TYR A 68 -3.27 11.47 -15.34
N PHE A 69 -4.42 11.56 -14.67
CA PHE A 69 -4.72 12.70 -13.80
C PHE A 69 -3.91 12.69 -12.51
N LEU A 70 -3.67 11.52 -11.90
CA LEU A 70 -2.86 11.43 -10.69
C LEU A 70 -1.43 11.88 -10.95
N HIS A 71 -0.83 11.45 -12.06
CA HIS A 71 0.52 11.87 -12.43
C HIS A 71 0.59 13.39 -12.71
N LYS A 72 -0.41 13.96 -13.40
CA LYS A 72 -0.47 15.43 -13.61
C LYS A 72 -0.75 16.22 -12.34
N ALA A 73 -1.45 15.64 -11.39
CA ALA A 73 -1.74 16.29 -10.12
C ALA A 73 -0.48 16.43 -9.28
N ARG A 74 0.42 15.44 -9.33
CA ARG A 74 1.58 15.33 -8.45
C ARG A 74 2.74 16.21 -8.89
N SER A 75 3.28 16.99 -7.97
CA SER A 75 4.63 17.54 -8.03
C SER A 75 5.43 17.05 -6.83
N THR A 76 6.76 17.11 -6.94
CA THR A 76 7.67 16.72 -5.86
C THR A 76 8.66 17.84 -5.62
N GLU A 77 8.82 18.24 -4.37
CA GLU A 77 9.68 19.36 -3.99
C GLU A 77 10.58 18.97 -2.81
N ILE A 78 11.69 19.68 -2.66
CA ILE A 78 12.56 19.59 -1.48
C ILE A 78 12.12 20.68 -0.50
N VAL A 79 11.62 20.28 0.66
CA VAL A 79 11.04 21.16 1.68
C VAL A 79 11.91 21.16 2.92
N ALA A 80 12.22 22.35 3.42
CA ALA A 80 12.90 22.53 4.70
C ALA A 80 11.91 22.35 5.87
N LYS A 81 12.32 21.63 6.91
CA LYS A 81 11.63 21.50 8.19
C LYS A 81 12.63 21.77 9.32
N ASP A 82 12.10 22.20 10.46
CA ASP A 82 12.84 22.43 11.71
C ASP A 82 12.91 21.17 12.60
N THR A 83 12.34 20.05 12.15
CA THR A 83 12.37 18.76 12.85
C THR A 83 13.26 17.75 12.14
N PRO A 84 14.05 16.94 12.89
CA PRO A 84 14.92 15.91 12.31
C PRO A 84 14.14 14.71 11.75
N LYS A 85 12.82 14.66 11.94
CA LYS A 85 11.94 13.64 11.38
C LYS A 85 10.69 14.29 10.80
N TYR A 86 10.24 13.78 9.67
CA TYR A 86 8.97 14.14 9.05
C TYR A 86 8.29 12.88 8.51
N LEU A 87 7.04 12.63 8.92
CA LEU A 87 6.29 11.41 8.57
C LEU A 87 7.11 10.12 8.79
N GLY A 88 7.84 10.07 9.91
CA GLY A 88 8.72 8.96 10.30
C GLY A 88 9.97 8.76 9.42
N ALA A 89 10.18 9.58 8.39
CA ALA A 89 11.38 9.56 7.57
C ALA A 89 12.51 10.41 8.19
N GLU A 90 13.74 10.01 7.90
CA GLU A 90 14.95 10.83 8.09
C GLU A 90 15.10 11.81 6.92
N PRO A 91 15.78 12.95 7.12
CA PRO A 91 15.99 13.94 6.07
C PRO A 91 16.89 13.40 4.95
N ALA A 92 16.66 13.90 3.73
CA ALA A 92 17.54 13.65 2.60
C ALA A 92 18.86 14.42 2.74
N LEU A 93 18.82 15.60 3.36
CA LEU A 93 19.97 16.46 3.58
C LEU A 93 19.77 17.30 4.86
N THR A 94 20.85 17.56 5.59
CA THR A 94 20.88 18.47 6.73
C THR A 94 21.92 19.56 6.47
N LEU A 95 21.53 20.84 6.56
CA LEU A 95 22.42 21.99 6.41
C LEU A 95 22.33 22.91 7.64
N LYS A 96 23.30 23.82 7.78
CA LYS A 96 23.27 24.87 8.79
C LYS A 96 22.65 26.16 8.23
N ASP A 97 21.74 26.78 8.97
CA ASP A 97 21.27 28.14 8.67
C ASP A 97 22.35 29.19 9.02
N SER A 98 22.05 30.46 8.73
CA SER A 98 22.95 31.59 9.03
C SER A 98 23.27 31.77 10.52
N THR A 99 22.52 31.12 11.42
CA THR A 99 22.73 31.13 12.87
C THR A 99 23.45 29.87 13.38
N GLY A 100 23.81 28.95 12.48
CA GLY A 100 24.45 27.67 12.82
C GLY A 100 23.49 26.58 13.29
N ARG A 101 22.16 26.77 13.16
CA ARG A 101 21.15 25.75 13.52
C ARG A 101 20.92 24.78 12.36
N ASP A 102 20.61 23.53 12.68
CA ASP A 102 20.28 22.53 11.66
C ASP A 102 18.93 22.82 10.98
N VAL A 103 18.91 22.66 9.67
CA VAL A 103 17.72 22.68 8.81
C VAL A 103 17.68 21.35 8.06
N PHE A 104 16.55 20.67 8.14
CA PHE A 104 16.36 19.32 7.63
C PHE A 104 15.54 19.37 6.35
N TYR A 105 16.06 18.82 5.26
CA TYR A 105 15.43 18.86 3.94
C TYR A 105 14.83 17.51 3.60
N PHE A 106 13.54 17.51 3.26
CA PHE A 106 12.76 16.33 2.93
C PHE A 106 12.21 16.44 1.52
N GLN A 107 12.15 15.32 0.81
CA GLN A 107 11.38 15.23 -0.42
C GLN A 107 9.90 15.05 -0.07
N GLU A 108 9.05 15.92 -0.58
CA GLU A 108 7.61 15.93 -0.31
C GLU A 108 6.81 16.00 -1.62
N ASP A 109 5.72 15.24 -1.68
CA ASP A 109 4.78 15.31 -2.80
C ASP A 109 3.67 16.30 -2.51
N PHE A 110 3.28 17.04 -3.54
CA PHE A 110 2.15 17.97 -3.53
C PHE A 110 1.20 17.61 -4.65
N TYR A 111 -0.08 17.96 -4.48
CA TYR A 111 -1.12 17.60 -5.43
C TYR A 111 -1.96 18.82 -5.81
N VAL A 112 -2.21 18.99 -7.10
CA VAL A 112 -3.21 19.93 -7.61
C VAL A 112 -4.59 19.33 -7.39
N ASP A 113 -5.35 19.88 -6.44
CA ASP A 113 -6.63 19.33 -5.97
C ASP A 113 -7.63 19.02 -7.09
N SER A 114 -7.75 19.91 -8.09
CA SER A 114 -8.68 19.71 -9.21
C SER A 114 -8.32 18.50 -10.08
N LEU A 115 -7.02 18.24 -10.27
CA LEU A 115 -6.54 17.08 -11.02
C LEU A 115 -6.61 15.81 -10.16
N PHE A 116 -6.29 15.91 -8.87
CA PHE A 116 -6.47 14.80 -7.94
C PHE A 116 -7.95 14.36 -7.86
N ALA A 117 -8.89 15.30 -7.76
CA ALA A 117 -10.31 15.00 -7.78
C ALA A 117 -10.77 14.31 -9.08
N ARG A 118 -10.18 14.68 -10.23
CA ARG A 118 -10.43 14.00 -11.51
C ARG A 118 -9.87 12.57 -11.51
N SER A 119 -8.71 12.32 -10.90
CA SER A 119 -8.18 10.97 -10.75
C SER A 119 -9.11 10.12 -9.88
N GLN A 120 -9.59 10.67 -8.75
CA GLN A 120 -10.53 9.98 -7.85
C GLN A 120 -11.86 9.66 -8.55
N THR A 121 -12.39 10.59 -9.34
CA THR A 121 -13.59 10.34 -10.16
C THR A 121 -13.38 9.19 -11.15
N ALA A 122 -12.21 9.11 -11.79
CA ALA A 122 -11.91 8.06 -12.76
C ALA A 122 -11.80 6.69 -12.09
N ILE A 123 -11.06 6.57 -10.99
CA ILE A 123 -10.91 5.28 -10.30
C ILE A 123 -12.23 4.81 -9.67
N ASP A 124 -13.10 5.73 -9.25
CA ASP A 124 -14.44 5.37 -8.77
C ASP A 124 -15.32 4.77 -9.86
N LYS A 125 -15.20 5.23 -11.11
CA LYS A 125 -15.87 4.60 -12.25
C LYS A 125 -15.32 3.20 -12.53
N ALA A 126 -14.00 3.02 -12.50
CA ALA A 126 -13.39 1.70 -12.67
C ALA A 126 -13.86 0.70 -11.60
N ILE A 127 -13.90 1.12 -10.33
CA ILE A 127 -14.42 0.29 -9.21
C ILE A 127 -15.90 -0.05 -9.40
N ALA A 128 -16.72 0.89 -9.88
CA ALA A 128 -18.14 0.64 -10.12
C ALA A 128 -18.37 -0.40 -11.24
N LEU A 129 -17.55 -0.37 -12.28
CA LEU A 129 -17.62 -1.28 -13.44
C LEU A 129 -17.04 -2.67 -13.13
N ALA A 130 -16.03 -2.75 -12.27
CA ALA A 130 -15.36 -3.99 -11.88
C ALA A 130 -15.17 -4.06 -10.35
N PRO A 131 -16.25 -4.30 -9.57
CA PRO A 131 -16.21 -4.20 -8.11
C PRO A 131 -15.33 -5.24 -7.41
N ALA A 132 -15.04 -6.35 -8.09
CA ALA A 132 -14.17 -7.45 -7.62
C ALA A 132 -12.71 -7.30 -8.07
N GLU A 133 -12.34 -6.24 -8.79
CA GLU A 133 -10.93 -5.91 -9.05
C GLU A 133 -10.38 -5.13 -7.85
N LEU A 134 -9.60 -5.82 -7.02
CA LEU A 134 -8.97 -5.28 -5.81
C LEU A 134 -7.95 -4.19 -6.16
N GLY A 135 -7.26 -4.31 -7.30
CA GLY A 135 -6.25 -3.37 -7.76
C GLY A 135 -6.75 -1.93 -7.79
N TYR A 136 -7.97 -1.70 -8.29
CA TYR A 136 -8.54 -0.35 -8.36
C TYR A 136 -8.79 0.28 -6.99
N ARG A 137 -9.16 -0.55 -6.00
CA ARG A 137 -9.39 -0.09 -4.63
C ARG A 137 -8.06 0.19 -3.93
N VAL A 138 -7.06 -0.66 -4.14
CA VAL A 138 -5.68 -0.48 -3.67
C VAL A 138 -5.12 0.83 -4.22
N ASP A 139 -5.26 1.07 -5.51
CA ASP A 139 -4.84 2.32 -6.16
C ASP A 139 -5.47 3.54 -5.50
N LYS A 140 -6.81 3.53 -5.34
CA LYS A 140 -7.54 4.61 -4.68
C LYS A 140 -7.04 4.87 -3.26
N ILE A 141 -6.94 3.82 -2.44
CA ILE A 141 -6.53 3.92 -1.04
C ILE A 141 -5.10 4.47 -0.95
N THR A 142 -4.20 3.98 -1.79
CA THR A 142 -2.80 4.43 -1.84
C THR A 142 -2.70 5.90 -2.23
N ALA A 143 -3.44 6.34 -3.25
CA ALA A 143 -3.46 7.76 -3.64
C ALA A 143 -3.97 8.67 -2.51
N LEU A 144 -5.06 8.27 -1.83
CA LEU A 144 -5.58 9.02 -0.68
C LEU A 144 -4.58 9.08 0.47
N MET A 145 -3.93 7.96 0.81
CA MET A 145 -2.93 7.92 1.87
C MET A 145 -1.76 8.88 1.59
N LEU A 146 -1.27 8.90 0.35
CA LEU A 146 -0.17 9.80 -0.06
C LEU A 146 -0.60 11.27 -0.12
N TYR A 147 -1.86 11.54 -0.47
CA TYR A 147 -2.44 12.88 -0.46
C TYR A 147 -2.60 13.43 0.97
N GLU A 148 -3.15 12.62 1.88
CA GLU A 148 -3.49 13.02 3.25
C GLU A 148 -2.32 12.96 4.24
N LYS A 149 -1.28 12.17 3.93
CA LYS A 149 -0.03 12.07 4.69
C LYS A 149 -0.28 11.70 6.16
N GLY A 150 -0.08 12.65 7.07
CA GLY A 150 -0.12 12.45 8.52
C GLY A 150 -1.51 12.31 9.12
N SER A 151 -2.59 12.51 8.35
CA SER A 151 -3.98 12.36 8.80
C SER A 151 -4.83 11.63 7.75
N PRO A 152 -4.63 10.30 7.56
CA PRO A 152 -5.17 9.55 6.42
C PRO A 152 -6.63 9.12 6.62
N ASP A 153 -7.53 10.07 6.88
CA ASP A 153 -8.93 9.82 7.24
C ASP A 153 -9.72 9.19 6.09
N LEU A 154 -9.59 9.71 4.87
CA LEU A 154 -10.23 9.18 3.67
C LEU A 154 -9.66 7.81 3.30
N ALA A 155 -8.34 7.62 3.35
CA ALA A 155 -7.72 6.32 3.12
C ALA A 155 -8.20 5.29 4.14
N THR A 156 -8.28 5.66 5.42
CA THR A 156 -8.83 4.81 6.48
C THR A 156 -10.29 4.46 6.20
N ALA A 157 -11.12 5.44 5.83
CA ALA A 157 -12.52 5.20 5.51
C ALA A 157 -12.69 4.24 4.31
N GLN A 158 -11.85 4.35 3.28
CA GLN A 158 -11.88 3.43 2.13
C GLN A 158 -11.40 2.03 2.50
N LEU A 159 -10.38 1.89 3.36
CA LEU A 159 -9.96 0.59 3.90
C LEU A 159 -11.08 -0.08 4.69
N LEU A 160 -11.77 0.65 5.56
CA LEU A 160 -12.89 0.10 6.32
C LEU A 160 -14.04 -0.34 5.41
N LYS A 161 -14.33 0.41 4.34
CA LYS A 161 -15.30 0.01 3.32
C LYS A 161 -14.87 -1.26 2.59
N LEU A 162 -13.60 -1.36 2.21
CA LEU A 162 -13.04 -2.55 1.56
C LEU A 162 -13.16 -3.78 2.47
N ILE A 163 -12.78 -3.66 3.74
CA ILE A 163 -12.89 -4.73 4.73
C ILE A 163 -14.35 -5.17 4.91
N GLN A 164 -15.27 -4.20 4.99
CA GLN A 164 -16.69 -4.49 5.14
C GLN A 164 -17.27 -5.18 3.89
N PHE A 165 -16.87 -4.75 2.70
CA PHE A 165 -17.27 -5.36 1.43
C PHE A 165 -16.72 -6.80 1.33
N ASN A 166 -15.45 -7.02 1.67
CA ASN A 166 -14.87 -8.36 1.72
C ASN A 166 -15.67 -9.29 2.66
N LYS A 167 -16.04 -8.80 3.84
CA LYS A 167 -16.82 -9.57 4.82
C LYS A 167 -18.21 -9.95 4.32
N ASN A 168 -18.92 -8.99 3.73
CA ASN A 168 -20.33 -9.14 3.38
C ASN A 168 -20.52 -9.90 2.07
N ASP A 169 -19.77 -9.49 1.05
CA ASP A 169 -19.99 -9.91 -0.33
C ASP A 169 -19.09 -11.08 -0.73
N LYS A 170 -17.96 -11.27 -0.04
CA LYS A 170 -16.97 -12.34 -0.31
C LYS A 170 -16.64 -12.46 -1.81
N PRO A 171 -16.22 -11.34 -2.44
CA PRO A 171 -16.00 -11.33 -3.88
C PRO A 171 -14.84 -12.25 -4.26
N SER A 172 -14.88 -12.79 -5.46
CA SER A 172 -13.73 -13.46 -6.07
C SER A 172 -12.74 -12.39 -6.53
N TRP A 173 -11.91 -11.93 -5.60
CA TRP A 173 -10.97 -10.84 -5.84
C TRP A 173 -9.99 -11.17 -6.97
N THR A 174 -9.76 -10.18 -7.82
CA THR A 174 -8.64 -10.14 -8.76
C THR A 174 -7.70 -8.98 -8.43
N TYR A 175 -6.43 -9.13 -8.76
CA TYR A 175 -5.43 -8.07 -8.73
C TYR A 175 -4.71 -8.07 -10.08
N TYR A 176 -5.08 -7.12 -10.94
CA TYR A 176 -4.66 -7.07 -12.35
C TYR A 176 -4.93 -8.39 -13.09
N GLY A 177 -6.11 -8.97 -12.86
CA GLY A 177 -6.57 -10.21 -13.49
C GLY A 177 -6.03 -11.51 -12.86
N LEU A 178 -5.19 -11.42 -11.83
CA LEU A 178 -4.74 -12.58 -11.06
C LEU A 178 -5.67 -12.80 -9.86
N ALA A 179 -6.07 -14.05 -9.61
CA ALA A 179 -6.89 -14.38 -8.45
C ALA A 179 -6.15 -14.04 -7.14
N VAL A 180 -6.88 -13.46 -6.19
CA VAL A 180 -6.39 -13.10 -4.86
C VAL A 180 -7.06 -14.01 -3.84
N ASP A 181 -6.25 -14.73 -3.07
CA ASP A 181 -6.73 -15.52 -1.95
C ASP A 181 -6.87 -14.68 -0.68
N GLU A 182 -7.42 -15.30 0.37
CA GLU A 182 -7.69 -14.63 1.65
C GLU A 182 -6.40 -14.14 2.33
N ASP A 183 -5.33 -14.94 2.29
CA ASP A 183 -4.04 -14.58 2.89
C ASP A 183 -3.41 -13.39 2.18
N THR A 184 -3.52 -13.32 0.85
CA THR A 184 -3.06 -12.18 0.05
C THR A 184 -3.89 -10.94 0.38
N PHE A 185 -5.22 -11.05 0.49
CA PHE A 185 -6.08 -9.94 0.92
C PHE A 185 -5.69 -9.41 2.31
N ILE A 186 -5.50 -10.32 3.28
CA ILE A 186 -5.05 -9.99 4.64
C ILE A 186 -3.71 -9.25 4.60
N SER A 187 -2.76 -9.76 3.81
CA SER A 187 -1.43 -9.17 3.64
C SER A 187 -1.49 -7.77 3.03
N THR A 188 -2.38 -7.54 2.05
CA THR A 188 -2.63 -6.22 1.48
C THR A 188 -3.10 -5.22 2.54
N ILE A 189 -4.05 -5.60 3.42
CA ILE A 189 -4.51 -4.71 4.50
C ILE A 189 -3.39 -4.47 5.52
N GLN A 190 -2.57 -5.48 5.80
CA GLN A 190 -1.46 -5.37 6.73
C GLN A 190 -0.37 -4.40 6.23
N GLU A 191 -0.15 -4.31 4.92
CA GLU A 191 0.77 -3.32 4.33
C GLU A 191 0.35 -1.87 4.63
N TYR A 192 -0.95 -1.57 4.57
CA TYR A 192 -1.44 -0.24 4.96
C TYR A 192 -1.27 0.02 6.46
N CYS A 193 -1.46 -1.01 7.30
CA CYS A 193 -1.18 -0.89 8.73
C CYS A 193 0.30 -0.56 8.97
N PHE A 194 1.22 -1.23 8.27
CA PHE A 194 2.64 -0.92 8.33
C PHE A 194 2.95 0.52 7.91
N ASN A 195 2.38 1.00 6.79
CA ASN A 195 2.58 2.37 6.32
C ASN A 195 2.05 3.42 7.31
N PHE A 196 0.84 3.22 7.85
CA PHE A 196 0.30 4.09 8.89
C PHE A 196 1.18 4.12 10.13
N PHE A 197 1.67 2.98 10.60
CA PHE A 197 2.56 2.94 11.74
C PHE A 197 3.88 3.68 11.47
N ARG A 198 4.43 3.53 10.26
CA ARG A 198 5.70 4.14 9.84
C ARG A 198 5.62 5.66 9.76
N PHE A 199 4.49 6.25 9.35
CA PHE A 199 4.33 7.71 9.30
C PHE A 199 4.46 8.39 10.66
N ALA A 200 4.32 7.64 11.75
CA ALA A 200 4.64 8.09 13.11
C ALA A 200 3.94 9.39 13.54
N THR A 201 2.73 9.63 13.03
CA THR A 201 1.87 10.74 13.47
C THR A 201 0.70 10.22 14.32
N PRO A 202 0.11 11.07 15.18
CA PRO A 202 -1.09 10.70 15.93
C PRO A 202 -2.24 10.15 15.07
N GLY A 203 -2.53 10.81 13.94
CA GLY A 203 -3.59 10.39 13.01
C GLY A 203 -3.33 9.01 12.45
N CYS A 204 -2.13 8.76 11.92
CA CYS A 204 -1.79 7.46 11.36
C CYS A 204 -1.77 6.34 12.43
N TYR A 205 -1.35 6.61 13.66
CA TYR A 205 -1.45 5.60 14.73
C TYR A 205 -2.89 5.23 15.08
N GLU A 206 -3.83 6.19 15.05
CA GLU A 206 -5.25 5.89 15.23
C GLU A 206 -5.84 5.12 14.05
N SER A 207 -5.45 5.44 12.81
CA SER A 207 -5.81 4.66 11.62
C SER A 207 -5.29 3.23 11.69
N PHE A 208 -4.01 3.05 12.06
CA PHE A 208 -3.38 1.75 12.27
C PHE A 208 -4.16 0.87 13.25
N ARG A 209 -4.54 1.43 14.41
CA ARG A 209 -5.39 0.72 15.37
C ARG A 209 -6.76 0.40 14.79
N THR A 210 -7.42 1.39 14.19
CA THR A 210 -8.81 1.27 13.71
C THR A 210 -8.94 0.19 12.64
N VAL A 211 -8.00 0.14 11.68
CA VAL A 211 -7.95 -0.90 10.64
C VAL A 211 -7.64 -2.26 11.25
N SER A 212 -6.67 -2.34 12.17
CA SER A 212 -6.34 -3.60 12.86
C SER A 212 -7.54 -4.16 13.65
N GLU A 213 -8.28 -3.32 14.38
CA GLU A 213 -9.50 -3.72 15.09
C GLU A 213 -10.60 -4.17 14.13
N ALA A 214 -10.74 -3.53 12.96
CA ALA A 214 -11.71 -3.95 11.95
C ALA A 214 -11.38 -5.34 11.40
N MET A 215 -10.11 -5.63 11.12
CA MET A 215 -9.68 -6.96 10.68
C MET A 215 -9.89 -8.01 11.76
N LEU A 216 -9.59 -7.71 13.03
CA LEU A 216 -9.81 -8.65 14.15
C LEU A 216 -11.29 -8.97 14.42
N LYS A 217 -12.24 -8.16 13.94
CA LYS A 217 -13.67 -8.52 13.98
C LYS A 217 -14.03 -9.65 13.02
N ILE A 218 -13.18 -9.92 12.02
CA ILE A 218 -13.37 -10.95 11.00
C ILE A 218 -12.40 -12.11 11.28
N TYR A 219 -11.15 -11.78 11.61
CA TYR A 219 -10.05 -12.70 11.84
C TYR A 219 -9.55 -12.59 13.29
N PRO A 220 -10.31 -13.03 14.29
CA PRO A 220 -10.03 -12.75 15.71
C PRO A 220 -8.73 -13.35 16.25
N GLU A 221 -8.21 -14.38 15.58
CA GLU A 221 -6.97 -15.08 15.95
C GLU A 221 -5.77 -14.71 15.06
N ASN A 222 -5.93 -13.77 14.12
CA ASN A 222 -4.81 -13.35 13.29
C ASN A 222 -3.74 -12.65 14.15
N THR A 223 -2.54 -13.23 14.16
CA THR A 223 -1.44 -12.82 15.05
C THR A 223 -0.82 -11.49 14.65
N ASP A 224 -0.87 -11.11 13.37
CA ASP A 224 -0.34 -9.84 12.88
C ASP A 224 -1.17 -8.67 13.39
N PHE A 225 -2.49 -8.71 13.25
CA PHE A 225 -3.35 -7.63 13.75
C PHE A 225 -3.42 -7.59 15.29
N LEU A 226 -3.29 -8.72 15.98
CA LEU A 226 -3.10 -8.74 17.44
C LEU A 226 -1.77 -8.09 17.85
N SER A 227 -0.68 -8.38 17.12
CA SER A 227 0.62 -7.75 17.31
C SER A 227 0.58 -6.25 17.04
N ASN A 228 -0.18 -5.81 16.02
CA ASN A 228 -0.39 -4.41 15.74
C ASN A 228 -0.97 -3.66 16.96
N LEU A 229 -2.00 -4.22 17.61
CA LEU A 229 -2.54 -3.63 18.83
C LEU A 229 -1.50 -3.56 19.95
N GLY A 230 -0.66 -4.59 20.10
CA GLY A 230 0.50 -4.53 20.98
C GLY A 230 1.40 -3.33 20.69
N SER A 231 1.79 -3.14 19.43
CA SER A 231 2.67 -2.06 18.98
C SER A 231 2.04 -0.68 19.16
N TYR A 232 0.74 -0.52 18.90
CA TYR A 232 0.01 0.72 19.18
C TYR A 232 0.07 1.10 20.66
N TRP A 233 -0.22 0.15 21.55
CA TRP A 233 -0.21 0.40 22.99
C TRP A 233 1.21 0.65 23.51
N LEU A 234 2.21 -0.02 22.95
CA LEU A 234 3.60 0.13 23.36
C LEU A 234 4.20 1.46 22.90
N VAL A 235 4.12 1.75 21.60
CA VAL A 235 4.85 2.87 20.99
C VAL A 235 4.08 4.17 21.10
N TYR A 236 2.80 4.18 20.72
CA TYR A 236 2.03 5.43 20.66
C TYR A 236 1.42 5.80 22.01
N LYS A 237 0.73 4.87 22.67
CA LYS A 237 0.10 5.16 23.97
C LYS A 237 1.04 5.00 25.17
N GLN A 238 2.23 4.42 24.98
CA GLN A 238 3.23 4.20 26.02
C GLN A 238 2.65 3.46 27.24
N LYS A 239 1.80 2.45 26.99
CA LYS A 239 1.17 1.59 27.99
C LYS A 239 1.71 0.16 27.90
N PRO A 240 2.93 -0.11 28.39
CA PRO A 240 3.61 -1.40 28.23
C PRO A 240 2.79 -2.55 28.82
N ARG A 241 2.15 -2.37 29.99
CA ARG A 241 1.27 -3.40 30.57
C ARG A 241 0.10 -3.79 29.67
N THR A 242 -0.42 -2.85 28.87
CA THR A 242 -1.51 -3.14 27.93
C THR A 242 -0.97 -3.81 26.67
N ALA A 243 0.15 -3.34 26.13
CA ALA A 243 0.84 -3.98 25.01
C ALA A 243 1.16 -5.45 25.29
N LEU A 244 1.69 -5.72 26.50
CA LEU A 244 2.01 -7.07 26.96
C LEU A 244 0.79 -8.00 26.95
N LYS A 245 -0.41 -7.50 27.24
CA LYS A 245 -1.64 -8.34 27.15
C LYS A 245 -1.89 -8.78 25.71
N TRP A 246 -1.65 -7.93 24.73
CA TRP A 246 -1.82 -8.26 23.31
C TRP A 246 -0.76 -9.24 22.82
N TYR A 247 0.53 -8.99 23.12
CA TYR A 247 1.58 -9.94 22.73
C TYR A 247 1.42 -11.31 23.40
N ASN A 248 0.92 -11.37 24.64
CA ASN A 248 0.59 -12.66 25.26
C ASN A 248 -0.58 -13.39 24.58
N LYS A 249 -1.55 -12.67 24.00
CA LYS A 249 -2.60 -13.32 23.18
C LYS A 249 -2.00 -13.95 21.94
N VAL A 250 -1.08 -13.24 21.26
CA VAL A 250 -0.34 -13.76 20.12
C VAL A 250 0.42 -15.03 20.50
N LEU A 251 1.24 -14.97 21.56
CA LEU A 251 2.03 -16.11 22.03
C LEU A 251 1.18 -17.30 22.53
N LYS A 252 -0.08 -17.07 22.88
CA LYS A 252 -1.02 -18.16 23.20
C LYS A 252 -1.50 -18.90 21.94
N ILE A 253 -1.67 -18.17 20.83
CA ILE A 253 -2.09 -18.72 19.53
C ILE A 253 -0.89 -19.35 18.82
N ASN A 254 0.21 -18.61 18.74
CA ASN A 254 1.47 -19.05 18.15
C ASN A 254 2.63 -18.81 19.15
N PRO A 255 3.02 -19.83 19.93
CA PRO A 255 4.13 -19.72 20.87
C PRO A 255 5.50 -19.42 20.22
N LYS A 256 5.64 -19.69 18.91
CA LYS A 256 6.86 -19.42 18.13
C LYS A 256 6.77 -18.12 17.33
N ASP A 257 5.84 -17.23 17.68
CA ASP A 257 5.73 -15.93 17.03
C ASP A 257 6.94 -15.04 17.38
N TYR A 258 7.82 -14.87 16.40
CA TYR A 258 9.05 -14.10 16.54
C TYR A 258 8.78 -12.66 16.99
N THR A 259 7.82 -12.00 16.33
CA THR A 259 7.51 -10.59 16.55
C THR A 259 7.01 -10.35 17.97
N ALA A 260 6.07 -11.17 18.45
CA ALA A 260 5.53 -11.06 19.80
C ALA A 260 6.55 -11.43 20.87
N ALA A 261 7.36 -12.47 20.66
CA ALA A 261 8.41 -12.85 21.60
C ALA A 261 9.47 -11.75 21.73
N LYS A 262 9.93 -11.20 20.61
CA LYS A 262 10.91 -10.11 20.56
C LYS A 262 10.38 -8.84 21.23
N ASN A 263 9.14 -8.44 20.93
CA ASN A 263 8.53 -7.27 21.55
C ASN A 263 8.33 -7.45 23.07
N CYS A 264 8.00 -8.66 23.55
CA CYS A 264 7.95 -8.95 24.98
C CYS A 264 9.31 -8.78 25.67
N VAL A 265 10.41 -9.23 25.05
CA VAL A 265 11.77 -9.06 25.58
C VAL A 265 12.19 -7.59 25.59
N ILE A 266 11.93 -6.85 24.51
CA ILE A 266 12.22 -5.40 24.42
C ILE A 266 11.48 -4.65 25.53
N LEU A 267 10.19 -4.95 25.70
CA LEU A 267 9.36 -4.36 26.75
C LEU A 267 9.88 -4.68 28.15
N ALA A 268 10.22 -5.94 28.43
CA ALA A 268 10.78 -6.31 29.72
C ALA A 268 12.08 -5.55 30.03
N ARG A 269 12.92 -5.32 29.01
CA ARG A 269 14.15 -4.54 29.14
C ARG A 269 13.88 -3.05 29.39
N SER A 270 12.93 -2.44 28.67
CA SER A 270 12.58 -1.03 28.87
C SER A 270 12.04 -0.76 30.28
N GLU A 271 11.25 -1.69 30.80
CA GLU A 271 10.70 -1.64 32.16
C GLU A 271 11.71 -2.09 33.24
N LYS A 272 12.90 -2.54 32.85
CA LYS A 272 13.91 -3.16 33.72
C LYS A 272 13.36 -4.35 34.53
N ASP A 273 12.33 -5.04 34.02
CA ASP A 273 11.71 -6.19 34.66
C ASP A 273 12.46 -7.47 34.31
N LYS A 274 13.46 -7.79 35.13
CA LYS A 274 14.28 -8.99 34.98
C LYS A 274 13.47 -10.29 35.05
N LYS A 275 12.37 -10.33 35.82
CA LYS A 275 11.54 -11.53 35.95
C LYS A 275 10.78 -11.76 34.65
N LEU A 276 10.25 -10.69 34.07
CA LEU A 276 9.57 -10.72 32.79
C LEU A 276 10.56 -11.04 31.65
N GLU A 277 11.76 -10.48 31.68
CA GLU A 277 12.79 -10.77 30.69
C GLU A 277 13.16 -12.26 30.70
N LYS A 278 13.42 -12.84 31.90
CA LYS A 278 13.66 -14.28 32.07
C LYS A 278 12.52 -15.14 31.51
N LYS A 279 11.26 -14.69 31.62
CA LYS A 279 10.09 -15.42 31.12
C LYS A 279 10.08 -15.51 29.59
N TYR A 280 10.43 -14.43 28.89
CA TYR A 280 10.27 -14.34 27.43
C TYR A 280 11.51 -14.67 26.62
N LEU A 281 12.71 -14.60 27.20
CA LEU A 281 13.95 -14.99 26.50
C LEU A 281 13.90 -16.40 25.92
N PRO A 282 13.39 -17.45 26.61
CA PRO A 282 13.28 -18.79 26.03
C PRO A 282 12.37 -18.83 24.79
N LEU A 283 11.24 -18.10 24.82
CA LEU A 283 10.33 -18.03 23.68
C LEU A 283 10.99 -17.34 22.47
N LEU A 284 11.78 -16.29 22.69
CA LEU A 284 12.54 -15.64 21.63
C LEU A 284 13.61 -16.56 21.04
N MET A 285 14.27 -17.37 21.88
CA MET A 285 15.27 -18.36 21.44
C MET A 285 14.67 -19.45 20.54
N GLU A 286 13.45 -19.89 20.86
CA GLU A 286 12.71 -20.88 20.07
C GLU A 286 12.14 -20.31 18.77
N ALA A 287 11.79 -19.02 18.76
CA ALA A 287 11.17 -18.35 17.62
C ALA A 287 12.16 -17.75 16.61
N THR A 288 13.42 -17.52 17.00
CA THR A 288 14.43 -16.92 16.11
C THR A 288 15.12 -17.97 15.26
N ASP A 289 15.35 -17.66 13.98
CA ASP A 289 16.22 -18.42 13.09
C ASP A 289 17.70 -17.99 13.22
N SER A 290 17.97 -16.86 13.89
CA SER A 290 19.33 -16.33 14.05
C SER A 290 20.07 -17.03 15.18
N GLU A 291 21.14 -17.76 14.84
CA GLU A 291 22.03 -18.36 15.84
C GLU A 291 22.67 -17.31 16.77
N THR A 292 23.00 -16.14 16.23
CA THR A 292 23.55 -15.03 17.02
C THR A 292 22.55 -14.50 18.05
N GLU A 293 21.28 -14.31 17.67
CA GLU A 293 20.24 -13.87 18.61
C GLU A 293 19.97 -14.93 19.67
N ARG A 294 19.98 -16.21 19.28
CA ARG A 294 19.83 -17.34 20.20
C ARG A 294 20.96 -17.38 21.24
N ALA A 295 22.21 -17.25 20.80
CA ALA A 295 23.37 -17.19 21.68
C ALA A 295 23.33 -15.96 22.62
N SER A 296 22.91 -14.81 22.11
CA SER A 296 22.72 -13.59 22.91
C SER A 296 21.68 -13.78 24.01
N CYS A 297 20.54 -14.41 23.69
CA CYS A 297 19.49 -14.70 24.65
C CYS A 297 19.96 -15.68 25.73
N GLN A 298 20.69 -16.73 25.36
CA GLN A 298 21.26 -17.70 26.30
C GLN A 298 22.22 -17.03 27.29
N ALA A 299 23.19 -16.24 26.79
CA ALA A 299 24.13 -15.51 27.64
C ALA A 299 23.41 -14.53 28.59
N ARG A 300 22.32 -13.90 28.12
CA ARG A 300 21.51 -13.01 28.94
C ARG A 300 20.76 -13.76 30.04
N LEU A 301 20.20 -14.94 29.75
CA LEU A 301 19.53 -15.78 30.74
C LEU A 301 20.47 -16.18 31.88
N GLU A 302 21.70 -16.60 31.53
CA GLU A 302 22.74 -16.95 32.52
C GLU A 302 23.12 -15.76 33.40
N ALA A 303 23.30 -14.57 32.80
CA ALA A 303 23.61 -13.35 33.52
C ALA A 303 22.49 -12.90 34.47
N LEU A 304 21.23 -13.17 34.12
CA LEU A 304 20.08 -12.87 34.98
C LEU A 304 19.92 -13.90 36.10
N GLY A 305 20.44 -15.11 35.94
CA GLY A 305 20.40 -16.20 36.93
C GLY A 305 21.36 -16.04 38.11
N LYS A 306 22.39 -15.20 37.95
CA LYS A 306 23.31 -14.76 39.01
C LYS A 306 22.71 -13.60 39.80
#